data_AF-A0A1S6KZJ1-F1
#
_entry.id   AF-A0A1S6KZJ1-F1
#
_cell.length_a   1.000
_cell.length_b   1.000
_cell.length_c   1.000
_cell.angle_alpha   90.00
_cell.angle_beta   90.00
_cell.angle_gamma   90.00
#
_symmetry.space_group_name_H-M   'P 1'
#
loop_
_entity.id
_entity.type
_entity.pdbx_description
1 polymer ?
#
loop_
_entity_poly.entity_id
_entity_poly.type
_entity_poly.pdbx_seq_one_letter_code
_entity_poly.pdbx_strand_id
1 'polypeptide(L)'
;VAMVRTDAACIWATGRTWWQIPPVARVTLTGVLPPGVTGKDVIIALCGLFNRDDVLNHAIEFVGPEETMRSIPIDYRLTMANMTTEWGALTGLFPIDSVLAVWLRDKTVAWDLENPESAGHGRFRHARVDELLQNPLASDPGAKYAKSIYLDLSTLSPYVAGPNSVKVATPLHDLEVQRIALDKAYLVSCT
;
A
#
# COMPACT_ATOMS: atom_id res chain seq x y z
N VAL A 1 9.95 0.99 -6.92
CA VAL A 1 9.87 2.45 -7.16
C VAL A 1 9.87 2.69 -8.66
N ALA A 2 9.11 3.68 -9.13
CA ALA A 2 9.11 4.08 -10.53
C ALA A 2 10.49 4.62 -10.94
N MET A 3 10.90 4.37 -12.18
CA MET A 3 12.18 4.80 -12.73
C MET A 3 11.99 5.33 -14.14
N VAL A 4 12.85 6.25 -14.57
CA VAL A 4 12.81 6.78 -15.93
C VAL A 4 13.45 5.80 -16.91
N ARG A 5 13.16 5.96 -18.21
CA ARG A 5 13.58 5.02 -19.26
C ARG A 5 15.10 4.79 -19.30
N THR A 6 15.90 5.81 -19.03
CA THR A 6 17.38 5.71 -19.03
C THR A 6 17.88 4.81 -17.90
N ASP A 7 17.31 4.95 -16.70
CA ASP A 7 17.67 4.11 -15.55
C ASP A 7 17.26 2.66 -15.80
N ALA A 8 16.08 2.43 -16.39
CA ALA A 8 15.65 1.10 -16.80
C ALA A 8 16.61 0.46 -17.82
N ALA A 9 17.09 1.23 -18.81
CA ALA A 9 18.08 0.76 -19.78
C ALA A 9 19.43 0.43 -19.09
N CYS A 10 19.85 1.22 -18.10
CA CYS A 10 21.05 0.95 -17.31
C CYS A 10 20.92 -0.38 -16.52
N ILE A 11 19.76 -0.63 -15.92
CA ILE A 11 19.48 -1.91 -15.23
C ILE A 11 19.53 -3.07 -16.21
N TRP A 12 18.96 -2.93 -17.41
CA TRP A 12 19.04 -3.98 -18.43
C TRP A 12 20.47 -4.24 -18.90
N ALA A 13 21.28 -3.19 -19.06
CA ALA A 13 22.66 -3.33 -19.51
C ALA A 13 23.60 -3.87 -18.43
N THR A 14 23.38 -3.51 -17.17
CA THR A 14 24.37 -3.73 -16.09
C THR A 14 23.87 -4.59 -14.93
N GLY A 15 22.56 -4.84 -14.84
CA GLY A 15 21.91 -5.46 -13.69
C GLY A 15 21.90 -4.58 -12.44
N ARG A 16 22.30 -3.30 -12.55
CA ARG A 16 22.48 -2.38 -11.43
C ARG A 16 21.90 -1.00 -11.75
N THR A 17 21.59 -0.24 -10.71
CA THR A 17 21.23 1.17 -10.82
C THR A 17 21.74 1.94 -9.61
N TRP A 18 21.85 3.25 -9.75
CA TRP A 18 22.13 4.15 -8.63
C TRP A 18 20.85 4.51 -7.92
N TRP A 19 20.89 4.48 -6.60
CA TRP A 19 19.74 4.83 -5.77
C TRP A 19 20.17 5.72 -4.61
N GLN A 20 19.55 6.89 -4.49
CA GLN A 20 19.67 7.69 -3.28
C GLN A 20 18.68 7.14 -2.25
N ILE A 21 19.18 6.70 -1.09
CA ILE A 21 18.33 6.16 -0.03
C ILE A 21 17.41 7.28 0.48
N PRO A 22 16.08 7.13 0.36
CA PRO A 22 15.15 8.18 0.79
C PRO A 22 14.98 8.16 2.31
N PRO A 23 14.60 9.30 2.91
CA PRO A 23 14.12 9.30 4.29
C PRO A 23 12.86 8.43 4.42
N VAL A 24 12.69 7.76 5.55
CA VAL A 24 11.54 6.89 5.81
C VAL A 24 10.55 7.60 6.74
N ALA A 25 9.28 7.64 6.33
CA ALA A 25 8.16 8.07 7.16
C ALA A 25 7.40 6.84 7.65
N ARG A 26 7.25 6.71 8.97
CA ARG A 26 6.48 5.62 9.59
C ARG A 26 5.03 6.06 9.78
N VAL A 27 4.09 5.30 9.23
CA VAL A 27 2.65 5.46 9.44
C VAL A 27 2.16 4.35 10.35
N THR A 28 1.88 4.69 11.60
CA THR A 28 1.34 3.76 12.60
C THR A 28 -0.18 3.77 12.54
N LEU A 29 -0.75 2.67 12.09
CA LEU A 29 -2.18 2.40 12.06
C LEU A 29 -2.59 1.72 13.37
N THR A 30 -3.67 2.19 13.98
CA THR A 30 -4.28 1.57 15.18
C THR A 30 -5.77 1.35 14.97
N GLY A 31 -6.41 0.58 15.85
CA GLY A 31 -7.82 0.25 15.72
C GLY A 31 -8.08 -0.77 14.60
N VAL A 32 -9.34 -0.97 14.25
CA VAL A 32 -9.78 -1.93 13.23
C VAL A 32 -10.65 -1.18 12.23
N LEU A 33 -10.56 -1.55 10.94
CA LEU A 33 -11.38 -0.95 9.90
C LEU A 33 -12.88 -1.12 10.18
N PRO A 34 -13.67 -0.03 10.23
CA PRO A 34 -15.11 -0.12 10.37
C PRO A 34 -15.78 -0.78 9.14
N PRO A 35 -16.98 -1.35 9.30
CA PRO A 35 -17.73 -1.90 8.18
C PRO A 35 -17.96 -0.88 7.07
N GLY A 36 -17.67 -1.27 5.82
CA GLY A 36 -17.83 -0.41 4.64
C GLY A 36 -16.63 0.51 4.36
N VAL A 37 -15.64 0.58 5.25
CA VAL A 37 -14.38 1.30 5.02
C VAL A 37 -13.36 0.38 4.35
N THR A 38 -12.71 0.87 3.32
CA THR A 38 -11.75 0.13 2.49
C THR A 38 -10.35 0.74 2.58
N GLY A 39 -9.34 0.05 2.02
CA GLY A 39 -7.98 0.61 1.91
C GLY A 39 -7.92 1.94 1.14
N LYS A 40 -8.86 2.16 0.21
CA LYS A 40 -9.00 3.42 -0.53
C LYS A 40 -9.32 4.58 0.40
N ASP A 41 -10.22 4.37 1.35
CA ASP A 41 -10.63 5.38 2.32
C ASP A 41 -9.48 5.75 3.26
N VAL A 42 -8.69 4.76 3.68
CA VAL A 42 -7.51 4.98 4.53
C VAL A 42 -6.49 5.88 3.84
N ILE A 43 -6.12 5.57 2.59
CA ILE A 43 -5.10 6.37 1.88
C ILE A 43 -5.64 7.75 1.49
N ILE A 44 -6.92 7.89 1.13
CA ILE A 44 -7.54 9.20 0.89
C ILE A 44 -7.54 10.04 2.19
N ALA A 45 -7.92 9.44 3.32
CA ALA A 45 -7.89 10.14 4.60
C ALA A 45 -6.48 10.61 4.97
N LEU A 46 -5.46 9.76 4.80
CA LEU A 46 -4.06 10.14 5.00
C LEU A 46 -3.65 11.30 4.09
N CYS A 47 -3.93 11.23 2.79
CA CYS A 47 -3.65 12.30 1.83
C CYS A 47 -4.35 13.62 2.17
N GLY A 48 -5.59 13.55 2.68
CA GLY A 48 -6.38 14.71 3.08
C GLY A 48 -5.89 15.36 4.37
N LEU A 49 -5.59 14.54 5.39
CA LEU A 49 -5.12 15.00 6.70
C LEU A 49 -3.70 15.57 6.63
N PHE A 50 -2.82 14.98 5.82
CA PHE A 50 -1.41 15.36 5.68
C PHE A 50 -1.11 15.93 4.30
N ASN A 51 -1.85 16.97 3.92
CA ASN A 51 -1.85 17.50 2.55
C ASN A 51 -0.72 18.50 2.24
N ARG A 52 0.17 18.80 3.19
CA ARG A 52 1.24 19.82 3.07
C ARG A 52 2.58 19.23 2.68
N ASP A 53 2.56 18.26 1.77
CA ASP A 53 3.74 17.56 1.26
C ASP A 53 4.58 16.92 2.37
N ASP A 54 3.90 16.44 3.42
CA ASP A 54 4.53 15.93 4.62
C ASP A 54 5.47 14.75 4.36
N VAL A 55 5.17 13.93 3.36
CA VAL A 55 5.92 12.72 2.99
C VAL A 55 6.59 12.83 1.61
N LEU A 56 6.72 14.04 1.07
CA LEU A 56 7.34 14.24 -0.24
C LEU A 56 8.75 13.64 -0.27
N ASN A 57 9.04 12.82 -1.29
CA ASN A 57 10.30 12.09 -1.46
C ASN A 57 10.65 11.09 -0.33
N HIS A 58 9.69 10.71 0.51
CA HIS A 58 9.90 9.66 1.52
C HIS A 58 9.51 8.28 1.00
N ALA A 59 10.11 7.24 1.57
CA ALA A 59 9.48 5.92 1.59
C ALA A 59 8.54 5.85 2.79
N ILE A 60 7.33 5.32 2.59
CA ILE A 60 6.36 5.13 3.67
C ILE A 60 6.43 3.68 4.14
N GLU A 61 6.57 3.49 5.44
CA GLU A 61 6.42 2.19 6.10
C GLU A 61 5.13 2.21 6.93
N PHE A 62 4.15 1.40 6.53
CA PHE A 62 2.93 1.18 7.28
C PHE A 62 3.17 0.13 8.36
N VAL A 63 2.86 0.47 9.61
CA VAL A 63 3.02 -0.43 10.76
C VAL A 63 1.79 -0.35 11.64
N GLY A 64 1.58 -1.35 12.49
CA GLY A 64 0.48 -1.34 13.44
C GLY A 64 0.49 -2.60 14.31
N PRO A 65 -0.35 -2.65 15.36
CA PRO A 65 -0.60 -3.88 16.09
C PRO A 65 -1.05 -5.01 15.17
N GLU A 66 -0.77 -6.27 15.54
CA GLU A 66 -1.13 -7.43 14.72
C GLU A 66 -2.63 -7.45 14.38
N GLU A 67 -3.50 -7.13 15.35
CA GLU A 67 -4.94 -7.06 15.16
C GLU A 67 -5.33 -6.04 14.07
N THR A 68 -4.73 -4.85 14.11
CA THR A 68 -4.93 -3.81 13.10
C THR A 68 -4.47 -4.27 11.73
N MET A 69 -3.26 -4.81 11.62
CA MET A 69 -2.72 -5.26 10.33
C MET A 69 -3.56 -6.41 9.75
N ARG A 70 -4.03 -7.33 10.59
CA ARG A 70 -4.93 -8.42 10.18
C ARG A 70 -6.28 -7.94 9.67
N SER A 71 -6.74 -6.77 10.11
CA SER A 71 -7.97 -6.16 9.61
C SER A 71 -7.84 -5.56 8.21
N ILE A 72 -6.63 -5.45 7.65
CA ILE A 72 -6.36 -4.88 6.33
C ILE A 72 -5.94 -6.00 5.35
N PRO A 73 -6.87 -6.50 4.52
CA PRO A 73 -6.58 -7.48 3.46
C PRO A 73 -5.49 -7.01 2.48
N ILE A 74 -4.85 -7.96 1.76
CA ILE A 74 -3.74 -7.63 0.86
C ILE A 74 -4.18 -6.72 -0.30
N ASP A 75 -5.37 -6.90 -0.86
CA ASP A 75 -5.93 -6.00 -1.86
C ASP A 75 -6.00 -4.56 -1.34
N TYR A 76 -6.42 -4.35 -0.09
CA TYR A 76 -6.45 -3.01 0.51
C TYR A 76 -5.05 -2.44 0.69
N ARG A 77 -4.08 -3.28 1.11
CA ARG A 77 -2.67 -2.86 1.21
C ARG A 77 -2.09 -2.48 -0.14
N LEU A 78 -2.44 -3.21 -1.20
CA LEU A 78 -2.03 -2.89 -2.57
C LEU A 78 -2.62 -1.55 -3.01
N THR A 79 -3.91 -1.28 -2.75
CA THR A 79 -4.54 0.03 -3.01
C THR A 79 -3.83 1.16 -2.27
N MET A 80 -3.55 0.97 -0.98
CA MET A 80 -2.87 1.95 -0.15
C MET A 80 -1.45 2.22 -0.67
N ALA A 81 -0.68 1.16 -0.94
CA ALA A 81 0.69 1.25 -1.45
C ALA A 81 0.72 1.92 -2.84
N ASN A 82 -0.22 1.59 -3.72
CA ASN A 82 -0.36 2.19 -5.04
C ASN A 82 -0.57 3.70 -4.93
N MET A 83 -1.52 4.14 -4.11
CA MET A 83 -1.86 5.56 -3.97
C MET A 83 -0.90 6.40 -3.13
N THR A 84 0.17 5.80 -2.58
CA THR A 84 1.21 6.59 -1.89
C THR A 84 1.89 7.59 -2.83
N THR A 85 1.90 7.35 -4.14
CA THR A 85 2.49 8.25 -5.13
C THR A 85 1.75 9.58 -5.23
N GLU A 86 0.43 9.57 -5.07
CA GLU A 86 -0.45 10.74 -5.06
C GLU A 86 -0.24 11.61 -3.82
N TRP A 87 0.26 11.00 -2.74
CA TRP A 87 0.70 11.72 -1.54
C TRP A 87 2.10 12.34 -1.68
N GLY A 88 2.83 12.01 -2.76
CA GLY A 88 4.19 12.48 -3.02
C GLY A 88 5.29 11.57 -2.48
N ALA A 89 4.94 10.39 -1.95
CA ALA A 89 5.92 9.40 -1.52
C ALA A 89 6.46 8.61 -2.70
N LEU A 90 7.67 8.07 -2.54
CA LEU A 90 8.33 7.25 -3.57
C LEU A 90 7.77 5.81 -3.60
N THR A 91 7.35 5.30 -2.45
CA THR A 91 6.82 3.95 -2.29
C THR A 91 6.11 3.80 -0.95
N GLY A 92 5.09 2.96 -0.90
CA GLY A 92 4.49 2.45 0.33
C GLY A 92 4.88 1.00 0.56
N LEU A 93 5.25 0.67 1.80
CA LEU A 93 5.69 -0.66 2.20
C LEU A 93 4.84 -1.15 3.38
N PHE A 94 4.47 -2.42 3.33
CA PHE A 94 3.80 -3.13 4.42
C PHE A 94 4.73 -4.25 4.93
N PRO A 95 4.60 -4.62 6.22
CA PRO A 95 5.39 -5.70 6.79
C PRO A 95 5.04 -7.05 6.16
N ILE A 96 6.00 -7.97 6.20
CA ILE A 96 5.77 -9.38 5.90
C ILE A 96 5.11 -10.01 7.12
N ASP A 97 3.80 -10.25 7.04
CA ASP A 97 3.01 -10.80 8.12
C ASP A 97 2.22 -12.05 7.70
N SER A 98 1.40 -12.57 8.61
CA SER A 98 0.60 -13.78 8.37
C SER A 98 -0.43 -13.60 7.25
N VAL A 99 -0.96 -12.38 7.06
CA VAL A 99 -1.91 -12.09 5.97
C VAL A 99 -1.20 -12.18 4.61
N LEU A 100 -0.01 -11.59 4.51
CA LEU A 100 0.81 -11.69 3.30
C LEU A 100 1.26 -13.13 3.04
N ALA A 101 1.62 -13.87 4.10
CA ALA A 101 2.01 -15.26 4.01
C ALA A 101 0.90 -16.12 3.38
N VAL A 102 -0.33 -16.03 3.89
CA VAL A 102 -1.48 -16.76 3.34
C VAL A 102 -1.72 -16.38 1.88
N TRP A 103 -1.74 -15.08 1.58
CA TRP A 103 -1.97 -14.61 0.22
C TRP A 103 -0.89 -15.10 -0.77
N LEU A 104 0.39 -15.07 -0.40
CA LEU A 104 1.48 -15.56 -1.25
C LEU A 104 1.37 -17.08 -1.48
N ARG A 105 0.96 -17.85 -0.47
CA ARG A 105 0.71 -19.29 -0.61
C ARG A 105 -0.42 -19.58 -1.60
N ASP A 106 -1.53 -18.87 -1.47
CA ASP A 106 -2.66 -19.02 -2.37
C ASP A 106 -2.26 -18.68 -3.81
N LYS A 107 -1.44 -17.65 -4.01
CA LYS A 107 -0.90 -17.31 -5.34
C LYS A 107 0.05 -18.37 -5.89
N THR A 108 0.89 -18.99 -5.07
CA THR A 108 1.74 -20.10 -5.55
C THR A 108 0.92 -21.31 -5.98
N VAL A 109 -0.12 -21.67 -5.23
CA VAL A 109 -1.01 -22.78 -5.60
C VAL A 109 -1.77 -22.46 -6.89
N ALA A 110 -2.34 -21.26 -7.00
CA ALA A 110 -3.06 -20.83 -8.20
C ALA A 110 -2.15 -20.84 -9.44
N TRP A 111 -0.91 -20.36 -9.30
CA TRP A 111 0.08 -20.38 -10.39
C TRP A 111 0.39 -21.79 -10.88
N ASP A 112 0.64 -22.73 -9.97
CA ASP A 112 0.94 -24.13 -10.32
C ASP A 112 -0.26 -24.81 -11.01
N LEU A 113 -1.49 -24.48 -10.60
CA LEU A 113 -2.71 -24.97 -11.25
C LEU A 113 -2.90 -24.40 -12.66
N GLU A 114 -2.60 -23.12 -12.87
CA GLU A 114 -2.69 -22.45 -14.17
C GLU A 114 -1.54 -22.84 -15.11
N ASN A 115 -0.40 -23.28 -14.56
CA ASN A 115 0.82 -23.58 -15.32
C ASN A 115 1.42 -24.96 -14.94
N PRO A 116 0.71 -26.09 -15.16
CA PRO A 116 1.15 -27.40 -14.66
C PRO A 116 2.53 -27.83 -15.20
N GLU A 117 2.86 -27.48 -16.44
CA GLU A 117 4.15 -27.80 -17.07
C GLU A 117 5.32 -26.98 -16.48
N SER A 118 5.02 -25.83 -15.88
CA SER A 118 5.98 -24.97 -15.20
C SER A 118 5.85 -25.07 -13.67
N ALA A 119 5.13 -26.06 -13.15
CA ALA A 119 5.00 -26.26 -11.71
C ALA A 119 6.39 -26.37 -11.07
N GLY A 120 6.65 -25.52 -10.07
CA GLY A 120 7.98 -25.40 -9.45
C GLY A 120 9.04 -24.66 -10.27
N HIS A 121 8.72 -24.08 -11.43
CA HIS A 121 9.58 -23.22 -12.24
C HIS A 121 9.03 -21.78 -12.28
N GLY A 122 9.89 -20.78 -12.52
CA GLY A 122 9.49 -19.36 -12.54
C GLY A 122 9.86 -18.57 -11.27
N ARG A 123 9.29 -17.38 -11.09
CA ARG A 123 9.63 -16.45 -9.98
C ARG A 123 8.79 -16.66 -8.71
N PHE A 124 7.58 -17.21 -8.83
CA PHE A 124 6.65 -17.47 -7.72
C PHE A 124 6.62 -18.96 -7.39
N ARG A 125 7.62 -19.43 -6.63
CA ARG A 125 7.70 -20.85 -6.19
C ARG A 125 7.41 -20.96 -4.70
N HIS A 126 6.85 -22.09 -4.29
CA HIS A 126 6.69 -22.45 -2.88
C HIS A 126 7.97 -22.23 -2.08
N ALA A 127 9.09 -22.83 -2.50
CA ALA A 127 10.38 -22.70 -1.80
C ALA A 127 10.86 -21.25 -1.62
N ARG A 128 10.57 -20.36 -2.59
CA ARG A 128 10.94 -18.94 -2.48
C ARG A 128 10.06 -18.21 -1.47
N VAL A 129 8.78 -18.57 -1.39
CA VAL A 129 7.88 -18.07 -0.35
C VAL A 129 8.32 -18.61 1.02
N ASP A 130 8.69 -19.89 1.15
CA ASP A 130 9.25 -20.45 2.40
C ASP A 130 10.47 -19.65 2.88
N GLU A 131 11.43 -19.42 1.99
CA GLU A 131 12.66 -18.68 2.29
C GLU A 131 12.35 -17.25 2.78
N LEU A 132 11.42 -16.56 2.10
CA LEU A 132 10.97 -15.22 2.48
C LEU A 132 10.31 -15.19 3.86
N LEU A 133 9.51 -16.21 4.18
CA LEU A 133 8.79 -16.31 5.45
C LEU A 133 9.66 -16.78 6.62
N GLN A 134 10.72 -17.55 6.34
CA GLN A 134 11.72 -17.95 7.34
C GLN A 134 12.63 -16.78 7.73
N ASN A 135 12.94 -15.89 6.79
CA ASN A 135 13.78 -14.72 7.00
C ASN A 135 13.04 -13.45 6.55
N PRO A 136 11.97 -13.03 7.27
CA PRO A 136 11.20 -11.86 6.89
C PRO A 136 12.07 -10.61 7.03
N LEU A 137 12.08 -9.78 5.99
CA LEU A 137 12.63 -8.44 6.06
C LEU A 137 11.73 -7.59 6.95
N ALA A 138 12.31 -7.06 8.04
CA ALA A 138 11.65 -6.19 8.99
C ALA A 138 12.58 -5.04 9.39
N SER A 139 12.02 -3.96 9.89
CA SER A 139 12.80 -2.86 10.45
C SER A 139 13.48 -3.28 11.77
N ASP A 140 14.70 -2.82 11.98
CA ASP A 140 15.46 -3.12 13.19
C ASP A 140 14.80 -2.49 14.44
N PRO A 141 14.90 -3.12 15.63
CA PRO A 141 14.49 -2.50 16.87
C PRO A 141 15.18 -1.15 17.09
N GLY A 142 14.39 -0.08 17.25
CA GLY A 142 14.91 1.27 17.42
C GLY A 142 15.34 1.97 16.12
N ALA A 143 14.93 1.45 14.95
CA ALA A 143 15.10 2.14 13.67
C ALA A 143 14.65 3.60 13.75
N LYS A 144 15.43 4.49 13.13
CA LYS A 144 15.17 5.93 13.12
C LYS A 144 14.35 6.29 11.89
N TYR A 145 13.28 7.05 12.12
CA TYR A 145 12.39 7.54 11.08
C TYR A 145 12.49 9.05 10.97
N ALA A 146 12.45 9.57 9.75
CA ALA A 146 12.43 11.01 9.52
C ALA A 146 11.11 11.63 10.00
N LYS A 147 10.01 10.87 9.90
CA LYS A 147 8.67 11.27 10.36
C LYS A 147 7.91 10.10 10.96
N SER A 148 7.01 10.41 11.88
CA SER A 148 6.05 9.46 12.45
C SER A 148 4.65 10.06 12.36
N ILE A 149 3.75 9.31 11.75
CA ILE A 149 2.33 9.63 11.54
C ILE A 149 1.51 8.56 12.24
N TYR A 150 0.39 8.96 12.85
CA TYR A 150 -0.50 8.06 13.56
C TYR A 150 -1.91 8.24 13.02
N LEU A 151 -2.60 7.12 12.76
CA LEU A 151 -3.99 7.12 12.31
C LEU A 151 -4.77 5.99 12.99
N ASP A 152 -5.87 6.35 13.66
CA ASP A 152 -6.82 5.38 14.19
C ASP A 152 -7.87 5.04 13.13
N LEU A 153 -7.81 3.81 12.63
CA LEU A 153 -8.70 3.31 11.59
C LEU A 153 -10.16 3.28 12.05
N SER A 154 -10.42 3.12 13.35
CA SER A 154 -11.79 3.04 13.88
C SER A 154 -12.56 4.36 13.77
N THR A 155 -11.83 5.46 13.57
CA THR A 155 -12.39 6.81 13.38
C THR A 155 -12.75 7.11 11.93
N LEU A 156 -12.39 6.24 10.99
CA LEU A 156 -12.64 6.45 9.57
C LEU A 156 -14.09 6.12 9.20
N SER A 157 -14.58 6.87 8.23
CA SER A 157 -15.79 6.58 7.47
C SER A 157 -15.42 6.39 5.99
N PRO A 158 -16.33 5.96 5.12
CA PRO A 158 -16.09 6.05 3.68
C PRO A 158 -15.78 7.51 3.28
N TYR A 159 -14.78 7.70 2.41
CA TYR A 159 -14.29 8.99 1.94
C TYR A 159 -14.42 9.11 0.43
N VAL A 160 -14.64 10.35 -0.02
CA VAL A 160 -14.59 10.72 -1.43
C VAL A 160 -13.52 11.78 -1.62
N ALA A 161 -12.63 11.55 -2.57
CA ALA A 161 -11.62 12.50 -2.96
C ALA A 161 -12.10 13.39 -4.13
N GLY A 162 -11.74 14.67 -4.13
CA GLY A 162 -12.01 15.58 -5.26
C GLY A 162 -12.66 16.91 -4.86
N PRO A 163 -13.21 17.67 -5.82
CA PRO A 163 -13.43 17.28 -7.22
C PRO A 163 -12.17 17.30 -8.09
N ASN A 164 -11.19 18.16 -7.79
CA ASN A 164 -10.04 18.41 -8.67
C ASN A 164 -8.68 18.03 -8.08
N SER A 165 -8.68 17.45 -6.88
CA SER A 165 -7.45 17.02 -6.19
C SER A 165 -7.75 15.88 -5.24
N VAL A 166 -6.85 14.89 -5.23
CA VAL A 166 -6.87 13.76 -4.30
C VAL A 166 -6.54 14.15 -2.86
N LYS A 167 -5.97 15.35 -2.66
CA LYS A 167 -5.69 15.93 -1.34
C LYS A 167 -6.92 16.58 -0.69
N VAL A 168 -8.03 16.70 -1.43
CA VAL A 168 -9.31 17.12 -0.88
C VAL A 168 -10.11 15.87 -0.59
N ALA A 169 -10.27 15.55 0.69
CA ALA A 169 -10.97 14.38 1.17
C ALA A 169 -12.19 14.81 1.98
N THR A 170 -13.37 14.35 1.58
CA THR A 170 -14.63 14.64 2.25
C THR A 170 -15.29 13.33 2.70
N PRO A 171 -15.73 13.21 3.96
CA PRO A 171 -16.52 12.07 4.41
C PRO A 171 -17.78 11.90 3.57
N LEU A 172 -18.13 10.65 3.22
CA LEU A 172 -19.30 10.34 2.40
C LEU A 172 -20.60 10.89 3.02
N HIS A 173 -20.72 10.82 4.34
CA HIS A 173 -21.86 11.35 5.10
C HIS A 173 -22.16 12.83 4.77
N ASP A 174 -21.13 13.65 4.59
CA ASP A 174 -21.31 15.09 4.34
C ASP A 174 -21.72 15.36 2.88
N LEU A 175 -21.36 14.46 1.97
CA LEU A 175 -21.76 14.54 0.56
C LEU A 175 -23.16 13.98 0.32
N GLU A 176 -23.59 12.99 1.10
CA GLU A 176 -24.91 12.36 0.97
C GLU A 176 -26.03 13.39 1.15
N VAL A 177 -25.86 14.34 2.08
CA VAL A 177 -26.82 15.43 2.32
C VAL A 177 -27.01 16.32 1.10
N GLN A 178 -25.99 16.46 0.25
CA GLN A 178 -26.01 17.34 -0.92
C GLN A 178 -26.78 16.74 -2.10
N ARG A 179 -27.07 15.42 -2.09
CA ARG A 179 -27.79 14.72 -3.16
C ARG A 179 -27.26 15.03 -4.56
N ILE A 180 -25.94 15.01 -4.70
CA ILE A 180 -25.24 15.27 -5.96
C ILE A 180 -25.67 14.21 -6.98
N ALA A 181 -26.20 14.64 -8.13
CA ALA A 181 -26.55 13.72 -9.21
C ALA A 181 -25.29 13.11 -9.82
N LEU A 182 -25.29 11.80 -10.01
CA LEU A 182 -24.21 11.07 -10.66
C LEU A 182 -24.65 10.68 -12.07
N ASP A 183 -24.02 11.26 -13.08
CA ASP A 183 -24.31 10.91 -14.48
C ASP A 183 -23.63 9.59 -14.89
N LYS A 184 -22.47 9.29 -14.29
CA LYS A 184 -21.63 8.13 -14.63
C LYS A 184 -20.89 7.62 -13.41
N ALA A 185 -20.75 6.30 -13.33
CA ALA A 185 -19.88 5.62 -12.37
C ALA A 185 -18.94 4.67 -13.12
N TYR A 186 -17.66 4.74 -12.77
CA TYR A 186 -16.64 3.84 -13.29
C TYR A 186 -16.15 2.99 -12.12
N LEU A 187 -16.33 1.69 -12.24
CA LEU A 187 -15.85 0.71 -11.27
C LEU A 187 -14.64 0.00 -11.87
N VAL A 188 -13.66 -0.30 -11.02
CA VAL A 188 -12.40 -0.97 -11.36
C VAL A 188 -11.37 -0.04 -12.04
N SER A 189 -10.21 0.03 -11.42
CA SER A 189 -9.02 0.78 -11.83
C SER A 189 -7.78 0.02 -11.33
N CYS A 190 -6.57 0.46 -11.67
CA CYS A 190 -5.32 -0.10 -11.15
C CYS A 190 -5.06 0.23 -9.65
N THR A 191 -6.11 0.51 -8.88
CA THR A 191 -6.08 0.87 -7.45
C THR A 191 -6.75 -0.20 -6.64
#